data_AF-A0A1J3CWJ6-F1
#
_entry.id   AF-A0A1J3CWJ6-F1
#
_cell.length_a   1.000
_cell.length_b   1.000
_cell.length_c   1.000
_cell.angle_alpha   90.00
_cell.angle_beta   90.00
_cell.angle_gamma   90.00
#
_symmetry.space_group_name_H-M   'P 1'
#
loop_
_entity.id
_entity.type
_entity.pdbx_description
1 polymer ?
#
loop_
_entity_poly.entity_id
_entity_poly.type
_entity_poly.pdbx_seq_one_letter_code
_entity_poly.pdbx_strand_id
1 'polypeptide(L)'
;ADVISRTAFGSSYKEGQKIFELQTELIQLITQGFRNFLIPGYRYLPTKGNRRMKAAASEIEFILRGIINKRLRAREAGEAPSDDLLGILLESNMEQAKGNGMSIKDVMEECKVFYFAGQETTSVLLVWTMVLLSQHQ
;
A
#
# COMPACT_ATOMS: atom_id res chain seq x y z
N ALA A 1 -8.64 -0.45 -7.33
CA ALA A 1 -8.38 0.46 -6.20
C ALA A 1 -9.46 0.39 -5.12
N ASP A 2 -10.75 0.60 -5.43
CA ASP A 2 -11.79 0.62 -4.39
C ASP A 2 -11.90 -0.68 -3.59
N VAL A 3 -11.99 -1.83 -4.28
CA VAL A 3 -12.14 -3.16 -3.66
C VAL A 3 -11.00 -3.44 -2.69
N ILE A 4 -9.74 -3.29 -3.13
CA ILE A 4 -8.56 -3.55 -2.30
C ILE A 4 -8.40 -2.54 -1.15
N SER A 5 -8.85 -1.29 -1.33
CA SER A 5 -8.82 -0.26 -0.26
C SER A 5 -9.82 -0.56 0.84
N ARG A 6 -11.01 -1.03 0.46
CA ARG A 6 -12.04 -1.48 1.42
C ARG A 6 -11.61 -2.75 2.14
N THR A 7 -11.06 -3.74 1.44
CA THR A 7 -10.67 -5.00 2.07
C THR A 7 -9.40 -4.89 2.92
N ALA A 8 -8.41 -4.07 2.51
CA ALA A 8 -7.17 -3.94 3.26
C ALA A 8 -7.29 -3.01 4.47
N PHE A 9 -8.07 -1.93 4.35
CA PHE A 9 -8.07 -0.83 5.34
C PHE A 9 -9.46 -0.35 5.77
N GLY A 10 -10.54 -0.86 5.18
CA GLY A 10 -11.90 -0.34 5.43
C GLY A 10 -12.03 1.15 5.11
N SER A 11 -11.12 1.70 4.30
CA SER A 11 -10.91 3.14 4.13
C SER A 11 -11.73 3.74 2.99
N SER A 12 -11.65 5.07 2.83
CA SER A 12 -12.37 5.77 1.75
C SER A 12 -11.65 5.60 0.41
N TYR A 13 -12.44 5.40 -0.65
CA TYR A 13 -11.99 5.34 -2.05
C TYR A 13 -10.94 6.40 -2.43
N LYS A 14 -11.08 7.63 -1.90
CA LYS A 14 -10.21 8.77 -2.24
C LYS A 14 -8.76 8.58 -1.74
N GLU A 15 -8.59 8.05 -0.53
CA GLU A 15 -7.25 7.80 0.03
C GLU A 15 -6.56 6.67 -0.78
N GLY A 16 -7.30 5.61 -1.10
CA GLY A 16 -6.81 4.51 -1.93
C GLY A 16 -6.44 4.94 -3.36
N GLN A 17 -7.24 5.81 -3.98
CA GLN A 17 -6.95 6.37 -5.30
C GLN A 17 -5.65 7.18 -5.28
N LYS A 18 -5.46 8.05 -4.28
CA LYS A 18 -4.24 8.87 -4.18
C LYS A 18 -2.98 8.01 -4.00
N ILE A 19 -3.06 6.96 -3.18
CA ILE A 19 -1.95 6.01 -3.01
C ILE A 19 -1.62 5.34 -4.35
N PHE A 20 -2.63 4.96 -5.14
CA PHE A 20 -2.44 4.33 -6.44
C PHE A 20 -1.79 5.25 -7.49
N GLU A 21 -2.18 6.53 -7.51
CA GLU A 21 -1.53 7.52 -8.38
C GLU A 21 -0.04 7.66 -8.06
N LEU A 22 0.30 7.74 -6.77
CA LEU A 22 1.69 7.80 -6.31
C LEU A 22 2.47 6.52 -6.59
N GLN A 23 1.83 5.34 -6.47
CA GLN A 23 2.40 4.05 -6.86
C GLN A 23 2.77 4.01 -8.34
N THR A 24 1.81 4.40 -9.19
CA THR A 24 2.00 4.41 -10.64
C THR A 24 3.18 5.31 -11.01
N GLU A 25 3.28 6.47 -10.37
CA GLU A 25 4.42 7.37 -10.56
C GLU A 25 5.75 6.75 -10.10
N LEU A 26 5.77 6.08 -8.94
CA LEU A 26 6.97 5.37 -8.48
C LEU A 26 7.42 4.31 -9.47
N ILE A 27 6.48 3.50 -9.98
CA ILE A 27 6.77 2.46 -10.97
C ILE A 27 7.35 3.10 -12.24
N GLN A 28 6.74 4.17 -12.74
CA GLN A 28 7.24 4.89 -13.93
C GLN A 28 8.66 5.43 -13.74
N LEU A 29 8.95 6.04 -12.58
CA LEU A 29 10.28 6.55 -12.25
C LEU A 29 11.31 5.42 -12.15
N ILE A 30 10.93 4.28 -11.56
CA ILE A 30 11.77 3.08 -11.47
C ILE A 30 12.05 2.52 -12.87
N THR A 31 11.03 2.42 -13.72
CA THR A 31 11.18 1.92 -15.10
C THR A 31 12.08 2.82 -15.92
N GLN A 32 11.89 4.14 -15.85
CA GLN A 32 12.74 5.12 -16.55
C GLN A 32 14.19 5.09 -16.04
N GLY A 33 14.36 4.92 -14.72
CA GLY A 33 15.66 4.89 -14.05
C GLY A 33 16.30 3.50 -13.95
N PHE A 34 15.71 2.46 -14.54
CA PHE A 34 16.05 1.07 -14.24
C PHE A 34 17.53 0.74 -14.41
N ARG A 35 18.16 1.24 -15.48
CA ARG A 35 19.60 1.04 -15.73
C ARG A 35 20.46 1.64 -14.61
N ASN A 36 20.06 2.78 -14.09
CA ASN A 36 20.80 3.48 -13.04
C ASN A 36 20.50 2.89 -11.65
N PHE A 37 19.32 2.30 -11.46
CA PHE A 37 18.95 1.62 -10.22
C PHE A 37 19.89 0.46 -9.87
N LEU A 38 20.44 -0.22 -10.88
CA LEU A 38 21.43 -1.31 -10.71
C LEU A 38 22.79 -0.82 -10.22
N ILE A 39 23.07 0.49 -10.27
CA ILE A 39 24.34 1.07 -9.81
C ILE A 39 24.26 1.27 -8.29
N PRO A 40 25.13 0.62 -7.48
CA PRO A 40 25.16 0.81 -6.05
C PRO A 40 25.27 2.29 -5.66
N GLY A 41 24.41 2.73 -4.76
CA GLY A 41 24.41 4.11 -4.25
C GLY A 41 23.68 5.14 -5.12
N TYR A 42 23.28 4.81 -6.36
CA TYR A 42 22.61 5.75 -7.25
C TYR A 42 21.31 6.33 -6.64
N ARG A 43 20.56 5.52 -5.90
CA ARG A 43 19.33 5.93 -5.20
C ARG A 43 19.51 7.07 -4.20
N TYR A 44 20.73 7.30 -3.70
CA TYR A 44 21.02 8.36 -2.73
C TYR A 44 21.48 9.66 -3.39
N LEU A 45 21.75 9.64 -4.70
CA LEU A 45 22.12 10.85 -5.42
C LEU A 45 20.93 11.82 -5.46
N PRO A 46 21.16 13.14 -5.34
CA PRO A 46 20.10 14.14 -5.27
C PRO A 46 19.50 14.47 -6.65
N THR A 47 19.24 13.46 -7.50
CA THR A 47 18.62 13.63 -8.82
C THR A 47 17.15 14.01 -8.68
N LYS A 48 16.57 14.62 -9.74
CA LYS A 48 15.13 14.95 -9.77
C LYS A 48 14.26 13.71 -9.53
N GLY A 49 14.59 12.59 -10.19
CA GLY A 49 13.89 11.31 -10.03
C GLY A 49 13.95 10.77 -8.60
N ASN A 50 15.15 10.71 -8.00
CA ASN A 50 15.31 10.21 -6.63
C ASN A 50 14.59 11.09 -5.60
N ARG A 51 14.65 12.42 -5.78
CA ARG A 51 13.91 13.36 -4.91
C ARG A 51 12.41 13.15 -5.02
N ARG A 52 11.88 12.98 -6.24
CA ARG A 52 10.45 12.73 -6.44
C ARG A 52 10.02 11.37 -5.90
N MET A 53 10.80 10.31 -6.12
CA MET A 53 10.54 8.99 -5.54
C MET A 53 10.50 9.06 -4.01
N LYS A 54 11.46 9.74 -3.38
CA LYS A 54 11.47 9.92 -1.93
C LYS A 54 10.23 10.68 -1.45
N ALA A 55 9.84 11.76 -2.13
CA ALA A 55 8.65 12.53 -1.79
C ALA A 55 7.37 11.69 -1.92
N ALA A 56 7.21 10.95 -3.02
CA ALA A 56 6.05 10.08 -3.25
C ALA A 56 5.97 8.94 -2.20
N ALA A 57 7.10 8.31 -1.87
CA ALA A 57 7.16 7.30 -0.83
C ALA A 57 6.77 7.86 0.56
N SER A 58 7.25 9.06 0.90
CA SER A 58 6.87 9.74 2.15
C SER A 58 5.39 10.15 2.18
N GLU A 59 4.82 10.55 1.04
CA GLU A 59 3.40 10.89 0.92
C GLU A 59 2.51 9.65 1.10
N ILE A 60 2.87 8.52 0.49
CA ILE A 60 2.19 7.23 0.71
C ILE A 60 2.26 6.84 2.19
N GLU A 61 3.45 6.92 2.80
CA GLU A 61 3.62 6.60 4.22
C GLU A 61 2.75 7.49 5.11
N PHE A 62 2.67 8.79 4.81
CA PHE A 62 1.83 9.73 5.53
C PHE A 62 0.33 9.36 5.45
N ILE A 63 -0.18 9.04 4.26
CA ILE A 63 -1.58 8.65 4.06
C ILE A 63 -1.89 7.36 4.83
N LEU A 64 -1.04 6.34 4.71
CA LEU A 64 -1.21 5.06 5.39
C LEU A 64 -1.19 5.21 6.91
N ARG A 65 -0.25 6.00 7.45
CA ARG A 65 -0.22 6.33 8.88
C ARG A 65 -1.49 7.05 9.32
N GLY A 66 -2.03 7.94 8.49
CA GLY A 66 -3.30 8.62 8.74
C GLY A 66 -4.47 7.65 8.90
N ILE A 67 -4.60 6.68 7.99
CA ILE A 67 -5.63 5.63 8.03
C ILE A 67 -5.52 4.81 9.33
N ILE A 68 -4.31 4.37 9.68
CA ILE A 68 -4.07 3.54 10.87
C ILE A 68 -4.34 4.32 12.16
N ASN A 69 -3.86 5.57 12.25
CA ASN A 69 -4.10 6.40 13.43
C ASN A 69 -5.59 6.67 13.66
N LYS A 70 -6.37 6.87 12.58
CA LYS A 70 -7.83 6.97 12.68
C LYS A 70 -8.42 5.68 13.25
N ARG A 71 -7.95 4.51 12.80
CA ARG A 71 -8.41 3.20 13.27
C ARG A 71 -8.06 2.94 14.74
N LEU A 72 -6.85 3.27 15.17
CA LEU A 72 -6.43 3.12 16.56
C LEU A 72 -7.29 3.99 17.50
N ARG A 73 -7.58 5.24 17.12
CA ARG A 73 -8.45 6.13 17.89
C ARG A 73 -9.90 5.65 17.96
N ALA A 74 -10.47 5.19 16.85
CA ALA A 74 -11.80 4.59 16.82
C ALA A 74 -11.90 3.41 17.80
N ARG A 75 -10.85 2.58 17.85
CA ARG A 75 -10.76 1.46 18.80
C ARG A 75 -10.65 1.91 20.25
N GLU A 76 -9.82 2.91 20.55
CA GLU A 76 -9.73 3.51 21.90
C GLU A 76 -11.06 4.09 22.38
N ALA A 77 -11.88 4.60 21.44
CA ALA A 77 -13.23 5.07 21.70
C ALA A 77 -14.27 3.95 21.89
N GLY A 78 -13.88 2.67 21.78
CA GLY A 78 -14.75 1.52 21.95
C GLY A 78 -15.59 1.17 20.72
N GLU A 79 -15.24 1.67 19.53
CA GLU A 79 -15.89 1.25 18.29
C GLU A 79 -15.62 -0.23 17.99
N ALA A 80 -16.58 -0.88 17.35
CA ALA A 80 -16.47 -2.29 17.00
C ALA A 80 -15.26 -2.56 16.08
N PRO A 81 -14.60 -3.72 16.21
CA PRO A 81 -13.56 -4.14 15.27
C PRO A 81 -14.08 -4.13 13.84
N SER A 82 -13.23 -3.69 12.91
CA SER A 82 -13.55 -3.76 11.47
C SER A 82 -13.07 -5.09 10.92
N ASP A 83 -13.87 -5.70 10.04
CA ASP A 83 -13.58 -6.97 9.37
C ASP A 83 -12.66 -6.80 8.13
N ASP A 84 -11.70 -5.88 8.22
CA ASP A 84 -10.68 -5.63 7.19
C ASP A 84 -9.32 -6.16 7.64
N LEU A 85 -8.40 -6.33 6.69
CA LEU A 85 -7.07 -6.91 6.95
C LEU A 85 -6.34 -6.17 8.08
N LEU A 86 -6.39 -4.84 8.10
CA LEU A 86 -5.78 -4.04 9.17
C LEU A 86 -6.42 -4.36 10.53
N GLY A 87 -7.74 -4.48 10.62
CA GLY A 87 -8.46 -4.87 11.83
C GLY A 87 -8.03 -6.25 12.33
N ILE A 88 -8.02 -7.25 11.43
CA ILE A 88 -7.63 -8.63 11.73
C ILE A 88 -6.18 -8.70 12.24
N LEU A 89 -5.24 -8.00 11.59
CA LEU A 89 -3.83 -8.00 12.00
C LEU A 89 -3.63 -7.29 13.34
N LEU A 90 -4.38 -6.21 13.62
CA LEU A 90 -4.33 -5.51 14.92
C LEU A 90 -4.95 -6.34 16.05
N GLU A 91 -5.92 -7.20 15.76
CA GLU A 91 -6.53 -8.09 16.73
C GLU A 91 -5.62 -9.30 17.04
N SER A 92 -5.15 -9.99 15.99
CA SER A 92 -4.24 -11.13 16.12
C SER A 92 -2.94 -10.79 16.86
N ASN A 93 -2.43 -9.58 16.65
CA ASN A 93 -1.22 -9.10 17.32
C ASN A 93 -1.41 -8.91 18.84
N MET A 94 -2.61 -8.52 19.29
CA MET A 94 -2.89 -8.39 20.73
C MET A 94 -2.92 -9.74 21.45
N GLU A 95 -3.42 -10.78 20.79
CA GLU A 95 -3.39 -12.14 21.34
C GLU A 95 -1.96 -12.68 21.50
N GLN A 96 -1.03 -12.17 20.69
CA GLN A 96 0.39 -12.54 20.69
C GLN A 96 1.28 -11.66 21.60
N ALA A 97 0.70 -10.79 22.45
CA ALA A 97 1.41 -9.88 23.35
C ALA A 97 2.40 -10.54 24.34
N LYS A 98 2.46 -11.88 24.38
CA LYS A 98 3.47 -12.68 25.10
C LYS A 98 4.81 -12.80 24.33
N GLY A 99 5.29 -11.70 23.74
CA GLY A 99 6.65 -11.57 23.22
C GLY A 99 6.88 -11.91 21.74
N ASN A 100 5.89 -12.41 21.00
CA ASN A 100 6.00 -12.76 19.58
C ASN A 100 5.10 -11.93 18.63
N GLY A 101 4.35 -10.95 19.16
CA GLY A 101 3.50 -10.07 18.36
C GLY A 101 4.31 -9.10 17.48
N MET A 102 3.78 -8.79 16.30
CA MET A 102 4.35 -7.79 15.39
C MET A 102 4.38 -6.39 16.03
N SER A 103 5.28 -5.49 15.61
CA SER A 103 5.08 -4.08 15.96
C SER A 103 3.95 -3.47 15.11
N ILE A 104 3.36 -2.37 15.56
CA ILE A 104 2.39 -1.60 14.74
C ILE A 104 3.01 -1.20 13.39
N LYS A 105 4.32 -0.95 13.37
CA LYS A 105 5.06 -0.65 12.15
C LYS A 105 5.13 -1.86 11.21
N ASP A 106 5.29 -3.06 11.73
CA ASP A 106 5.35 -4.28 10.91
C ASP A 106 3.97 -4.58 10.32
N VAL A 107 2.90 -4.48 11.13
CA VAL A 107 1.51 -4.58 10.64
C VAL A 107 1.25 -3.58 9.51
N MET A 108 1.76 -2.34 9.63
CA MET A 108 1.64 -1.32 8.59
C MET A 108 2.37 -1.71 7.30
N GLU A 109 3.60 -2.21 7.40
CA GLU A 109 4.36 -2.63 6.22
C GLU A 109 3.71 -3.85 5.55
N GLU A 110 3.15 -4.80 6.31
CA GLU A 110 2.42 -5.95 5.76
C GLU A 110 1.15 -5.53 5.00
N CYS A 111 0.30 -4.69 5.60
CA CYS A 111 -0.89 -4.16 4.91
C CYS A 111 -0.53 -3.40 3.63
N LYS A 112 0.56 -2.63 3.68
CA LYS A 112 1.08 -1.86 2.56
C LYS A 112 1.55 -2.79 1.43
N VAL A 113 2.32 -3.84 1.74
CA VAL A 113 2.76 -4.85 0.76
C VAL A 113 1.57 -5.55 0.13
N PHE A 114 0.60 -6.01 0.93
CA PHE A 114 -0.62 -6.65 0.44
C PHE A 114 -1.40 -5.74 -0.52
N TYR A 115 -1.59 -4.48 -0.13
CA TYR A 115 -2.27 -3.49 -0.94
C TYR A 115 -1.57 -3.23 -2.28
N PHE A 116 -0.24 -3.06 -2.27
CA PHE A 116 0.55 -2.88 -3.49
C PHE A 116 0.46 -4.11 -4.41
N ALA A 117 0.78 -5.28 -3.88
CA ALA A 117 0.88 -6.51 -4.66
C ALA A 117 -0.49 -6.90 -5.24
N GLY A 118 -1.55 -6.80 -4.45
CA GLY A 118 -2.91 -7.17 -4.86
C GLY A 118 -3.47 -6.26 -5.94
N GLN A 119 -3.24 -4.95 -5.85
CA GLN A 119 -3.80 -3.99 -6.80
C GLN A 119 -3.17 -4.11 -8.19
N GLU A 120 -1.84 -4.13 -8.27
CA GLU A 120 -1.14 -4.13 -9.56
C GLU A 120 -1.38 -5.42 -10.34
N THR A 121 -1.20 -6.57 -9.68
CA THR A 121 -1.32 -7.88 -10.34
C THR A 121 -2.75 -8.15 -10.83
N THR A 122 -3.75 -7.88 -9.99
CA THR A 122 -5.16 -8.10 -10.35
C THR A 122 -5.62 -7.13 -11.42
N SER A 123 -5.18 -5.86 -11.38
CA SER A 123 -5.51 -4.87 -12.41
C SER A 123 -4.98 -5.30 -13.78
N VAL A 124 -3.71 -5.71 -13.84
CA VAL A 124 -3.09 -6.20 -15.08
C VAL A 124 -3.79 -7.46 -15.59
N LEU A 125 -4.10 -8.42 -14.70
CA LEU A 125 -4.83 -9.64 -15.06
C LEU A 125 -6.19 -9.33 -15.68
N LEU A 126 -6.98 -8.45 -15.08
CA LEU A 126 -8.30 -8.06 -15.59
C LEU A 126 -8.21 -7.37 -16.96
N VAL A 127 -7.23 -6.49 -17.14
CA VAL A 127 -7.00 -5.82 -18.43
C VAL A 127 -6.71 -6.84 -19.52
N TRP A 128 -5.76 -7.77 -19.30
CA TRP A 128 -5.44 -8.81 -20.27
C TRP A 128 -6.59 -9.78 -20.52
N THR A 129 -7.35 -10.12 -19.48
CA THR A 129 -8.54 -10.96 -19.61
C THR A 129 -9.55 -10.31 -20.56
N MET A 130 -9.83 -9.01 -20.40
CA MET A 130 -10.74 -8.27 -21.27
C MET A 130 -10.23 -8.19 -22.71
N VAL A 131 -8.92 -7.98 -22.90
CA VAL A 131 -8.29 -7.99 -24.24
C VAL A 131 -8.48 -9.35 -24.90
N LEU A 132 -8.19 -10.45 -24.21
CA LEU A 132 -8.35 -11.80 -24.75
C LEU A 132 -9.82 -12.13 -25.07
N LEU A 133 -10.75 -11.75 -24.18
CA LEU A 133 -12.18 -11.92 -24.44
C LEU A 133 -12.64 -11.12 -25.67
N SER A 134 -12.08 -9.94 -25.92
CA SER A 134 -12.40 -9.14 -27.11
C SER A 134 -11.82 -9.70 -28.42
N GLN A 135 -10.73 -10.46 -28.33
CA GLN A 135 -10.05 -11.07 -29.49
C GLN A 135 -10.62 -12.44 -29.86
N HIS A 136 -11.28 -13.12 -28.92
CA HIS A 136 -11.84 -14.46 -29.09
C HIS A 136 -13.37 -14.48 -28.94
N GLN A 137 -14.03 -13.41 -29.43
CA GLN A 137 -15.50 -13.39 -29.57
C GLN A 137 -15.98 -14.32 -30.67
#